data_AF-A0A804MMZ5-F1
#
_entry.id   AF-A0A804MMZ5-F1
#
_cell.length_a   1.000
_cell.length_b   1.000
_cell.length_c   1.000
_cell.angle_alpha   90.00
_cell.angle_beta   90.00
_cell.angle_gamma   90.00
#
_symmetry.space_group_name_H-M   'P 1'
#
loop_
_entity.id
_entity.type
_entity.pdbx_description
1 polymer ?
#
loop_
_entity_poly.entity_id
_entity_poly.type
_entity_poly.pdbx_seq_one_letter_code
_entity_poly.pdbx_strand_id
1 'polypeptide(L)'
;MPLPVHGPACNSSGHLIGWHTFNSLPFSGKTATVVGEAAPVLPRDLEWAGFVLNSRMLWKEADGKPDWVKDLDAVGENGEEIENPLTLLNDPSSVEPLGNYGKKVLLWWLCVEARADSKFPEG
;
A
#
# COMPACT_ATOMS: atom_id res chain seq x y z
N MET A 1 3.83 14.12 -17.56
CA MET A 1 4.37 13.11 -16.62
C MET A 1 3.50 11.87 -16.75
N PRO A 2 4.05 10.64 -16.72
CA PRO A 2 3.21 9.44 -16.63
C PRO A 2 2.30 9.55 -15.40
N LEU A 3 1.08 9.04 -15.49
CA LEU A 3 0.18 8.98 -14.34
C LEU A 3 0.87 8.20 -13.21
N PRO A 4 0.89 8.71 -11.96
CA PRO A 4 1.48 8.02 -10.83
C PRO A 4 0.57 6.87 -10.41
N VAL A 5 0.64 5.77 -11.16
CA VAL A 5 -0.13 4.54 -10.89
C VAL A 5 0.78 3.57 -10.19
N HIS A 6 0.33 3.08 -9.03
CA HIS A 6 1.00 1.99 -8.33
C HIS A 6 0.30 0.67 -8.64
N GLY A 7 1.05 -0.42 -8.62
CA GLY A 7 0.49 -1.74 -8.86
C GLY A 7 1.51 -2.80 -9.27
N PRO A 8 1.07 -4.03 -9.54
CA PRO A 8 1.96 -5.11 -9.94
C PRO A 8 2.56 -4.86 -11.33
N ALA A 9 3.85 -5.11 -11.49
CA ALA A 9 4.52 -5.18 -12.79
C ALA A 9 4.63 -6.66 -13.20
N CYS A 10 4.04 -7.01 -14.35
CA CYS A 10 4.01 -8.40 -14.83
C CYS A 10 4.70 -8.55 -16.18
N ASN A 11 5.34 -9.70 -16.41
CA ASN A 11 5.93 -10.03 -17.72
C ASN A 11 4.85 -10.40 -18.76
N SER A 12 5.27 -10.68 -19.99
CA SER A 12 4.36 -11.05 -21.09
C SER A 12 3.57 -12.35 -20.83
N SER A 13 4.06 -13.22 -19.96
CA SER A 13 3.39 -14.45 -19.52
C SER A 13 2.45 -14.24 -18.33
N GLY A 14 2.32 -13.02 -17.81
CA GLY A 14 1.42 -12.70 -16.70
C GLY A 14 2.01 -12.99 -15.30
N HIS A 15 3.29 -13.33 -15.20
CA HIS A 15 3.94 -13.50 -13.90
C HIS A 15 4.35 -12.16 -13.31
N LEU A 16 4.13 -11.98 -12.01
CA LEU A 16 4.63 -10.85 -11.26
C LEU A 16 6.17 -10.83 -11.29
N ILE A 17 6.75 -9.71 -11.72
CA ILE A 17 8.20 -9.49 -11.79
C ILE A 17 8.67 -8.29 -10.97
N GLY A 18 7.75 -7.59 -10.31
CA GLY A 18 8.04 -6.42 -9.49
C GLY A 18 6.82 -5.54 -9.31
N TRP A 19 7.05 -4.27 -8.98
CA TRP A 19 6.00 -3.30 -8.68
C TRP A 19 6.24 -1.99 -9.43
N HIS A 20 5.16 -1.41 -9.94
CA HIS A 20 5.14 0.00 -10.31
C HIS A 20 4.93 0.80 -9.03
N THR A 21 5.91 1.63 -8.69
CA THR A 21 5.91 2.49 -7.51
C THR A 21 6.20 3.93 -7.90
N PHE A 22 6.03 4.85 -6.95
CA PHE A 22 6.28 6.27 -7.19
C PHE A 22 7.77 6.52 -7.45
N ASN A 23 8.09 7.06 -8.63
CA ASN A 23 9.46 7.50 -8.91
C ASN A 23 9.73 8.86 -8.24
N SER A 24 10.46 8.84 -7.12
CA SER A 24 10.84 10.04 -6.38
C SER A 24 12.04 10.80 -6.98
N LEU A 25 12.79 10.19 -7.92
CA LEU A 25 14.00 10.80 -8.51
C LEU A 25 13.77 12.20 -9.11
N PRO A 26 12.66 12.49 -9.83
CA PRO A 26 12.39 13.83 -10.37
C PRO A 26 12.18 14.93 -9.31
N PHE A 27 11.99 14.53 -8.05
CA PHE A 27 11.81 15.40 -6.89
C PHE A 27 13.04 15.41 -5.97
N SER A 28 14.09 14.64 -6.30
CA SER A 28 15.33 14.65 -5.54
C SER A 28 15.93 16.07 -5.50
N GLY A 29 16.22 16.55 -4.29
CA GLY A 29 16.71 17.92 -4.05
C GLY A 29 15.62 19.00 -4.03
N LYS A 30 14.35 18.68 -4.31
CA LYS A 30 13.23 19.61 -4.10
C LYS A 30 12.70 19.43 -2.69
N THR A 31 12.72 20.50 -1.90
CA THR A 31 12.09 20.52 -0.57
C THR A 31 10.60 20.78 -0.71
N ALA A 32 9.78 19.88 -0.17
CA ALA A 32 8.37 20.15 0.05
C ALA A 32 8.21 20.99 1.33
N THR A 33 7.37 22.02 1.29
CA THR A 33 6.97 22.73 2.50
C THR A 33 6.09 21.80 3.32
N VAL A 34 6.57 21.36 4.48
CA VAL A 34 5.77 20.56 5.42
C VAL A 34 4.75 21.48 6.09
N VAL A 35 3.46 21.15 6.00
CA VAL A 35 2.41 21.87 6.72
C VAL A 35 1.91 20.96 7.84
N GLY A 36 2.21 21.35 9.09
CA GLY A 36 1.92 20.56 10.29
C GLY A 36 3.08 19.65 10.71
N GLU A 37 2.83 18.77 11.67
CA GLU A 37 3.83 17.79 12.15
C GLU A 37 3.96 16.56 11.24
N ALA A 38 3.03 16.36 10.32
CA ALA A 38 3.08 15.27 9.35
C ALA A 38 3.95 15.68 8.16
N ALA A 39 5.09 15.01 7.99
CA ALA A 39 5.86 15.07 6.74
C ALA A 39 4.94 14.74 5.55
N PRO A 40 5.15 15.33 4.36
CA PRO A 40 4.39 14.96 3.18
C PRO A 40 4.56 13.46 2.93
N VAL A 41 3.48 12.71 3.18
CA VAL A 41 3.41 11.26 2.94
C VAL A 41 3.21 11.08 1.44
N LEU A 42 4.32 11.14 0.70
CA LEU A 42 4.32 10.64 -0.67
C LEU A 42 4.26 9.12 -0.57
N PRO A 43 3.23 8.45 -1.14
CA PRO A 43 3.19 7.00 -1.15
C PRO A 43 4.42 6.49 -1.90
N ARG A 44 5.33 5.84 -1.18
CA ARG A 44 6.58 5.33 -1.77
C ARG A 44 6.35 4.01 -2.47
N ASP A 45 5.44 3.20 -1.93
CA ASP A 45 5.12 1.84 -2.36
C ASP A 45 3.62 1.67 -2.62
N LEU A 46 3.16 0.41 -2.73
CA LEU A 46 1.75 0.09 -2.95
C LEU A 46 0.87 0.65 -1.82
N GLU A 47 -0.21 1.33 -2.17
CA GLU A 47 -1.17 1.83 -1.18
C GLU A 47 -2.05 0.69 -0.64
N TRP A 48 -2.46 0.75 0.63
CA TRP A 48 -3.30 -0.27 1.29
C TRP A 48 -4.58 -0.57 0.51
N ALA A 49 -5.17 0.46 -0.09
CA ALA A 49 -6.38 0.35 -0.89
C ALA A 49 -6.20 -0.58 -2.11
N GLY A 50 -4.97 -0.76 -2.60
CA GLY A 50 -4.63 -1.64 -3.72
C GLY A 50 -4.38 -3.10 -3.32
N PHE A 51 -4.51 -3.46 -2.04
CA PHE A 51 -4.21 -4.78 -1.52
C PHE A 51 -5.43 -5.41 -0.85
N VAL A 52 -5.61 -6.72 -1.06
CA VAL A 52 -6.68 -7.51 -0.45
C VAL A 52 -6.11 -8.85 -0.01
N LEU A 53 -6.49 -9.30 1.18
CA LEU A 53 -6.15 -10.62 1.71
C LEU A 53 -7.33 -11.59 1.53
N ASN A 54 -7.04 -12.86 1.27
CA ASN A 54 -8.04 -13.91 1.35
C ASN A 54 -8.48 -14.12 2.81
N SER A 55 -9.77 -13.95 3.10
CA SER A 55 -10.30 -14.06 4.47
C SER A 55 -10.10 -15.44 5.11
N ARG A 56 -9.91 -16.50 4.31
CA ARG A 56 -9.57 -17.85 4.82
C ARG A 56 -8.27 -17.86 5.61
N MET A 57 -7.34 -16.94 5.35
CA MET A 57 -6.08 -16.83 6.10
C MET A 57 -6.32 -16.46 7.58
N LEU A 58 -7.50 -15.94 7.93
CA LEU A 58 -7.86 -15.64 9.31
C LEU A 58 -8.41 -16.87 10.07
N TRP A 59 -8.76 -17.96 9.38
CA TRP A 59 -9.37 -19.13 10.00
C TRP A 59 -8.39 -19.83 10.93
N LYS A 60 -8.91 -20.35 12.05
CA LYS A 60 -8.09 -20.99 13.12
C LYS A 60 -7.26 -22.18 12.61
N GLU A 61 -7.79 -22.91 11.65
CA GLU A 61 -7.24 -24.18 11.13
C GLU A 61 -6.64 -24.03 9.72
N ALA A 62 -6.39 -22.81 9.26
CA ALA A 62 -5.82 -22.61 7.93
C ALA A 62 -4.34 -23.00 7.89
N ASP A 63 -4.01 -24.01 7.08
CA ASP A 63 -2.63 -24.37 6.78
C ASP A 63 -1.90 -23.23 6.05
N GLY A 64 -0.63 -23.04 6.37
CA GLY A 64 0.23 -22.05 5.70
C GLY A 64 -0.05 -20.58 6.07
N LYS A 65 -0.84 -20.33 7.13
CA LYS A 65 -1.10 -18.98 7.65
C LYS A 65 0.22 -18.28 8.06
N PRO A 66 0.54 -17.09 7.51
CA PRO A 66 1.69 -16.30 7.97
C PRO A 66 1.56 -15.94 9.45
N ASP A 67 2.69 -15.92 10.17
CA ASP A 67 2.69 -15.75 11.63
C ASP A 67 2.06 -14.42 12.08
N TRP A 68 2.28 -13.34 11.33
CA TRP A 68 1.69 -12.02 11.61
C TRP A 68 0.16 -12.03 11.62
N VAL A 69 -0.49 -12.96 10.93
CA VAL A 69 -1.96 -13.06 10.89
C VAL A 69 -2.52 -13.68 12.19
N LYS A 70 -1.68 -14.31 13.01
CA LYS A 70 -2.12 -14.96 14.27
C LYS A 70 -2.36 -13.94 15.39
N ASP A 71 -1.66 -12.81 15.33
CA ASP A 71 -1.74 -11.72 16.29
C ASP A 71 -1.60 -10.40 15.52
N LEU A 72 -2.75 -9.83 15.16
CA LEU A 72 -2.80 -8.55 14.44
C LEU A 72 -2.43 -7.37 15.35
N ASP A 73 -2.51 -7.53 16.66
CA ASP A 73 -2.11 -6.49 17.61
C ASP A 73 -0.58 -6.39 17.65
N ALA A 74 0.14 -7.52 17.54
CA ALA A 74 1.60 -7.57 17.43
C ALA A 74 2.16 -6.98 16.12
N VAL A 75 1.32 -6.74 15.11
CA VAL A 75 1.73 -6.22 13.80
C VAL A 75 2.11 -4.75 13.94
N GLY A 76 3.43 -4.47 13.92
CA GLY A 76 4.00 -3.13 14.10
C GLY A 76 4.42 -2.78 15.53
N GLU A 77 4.19 -3.66 16.53
CA GLU A 77 4.57 -3.41 17.93
C GLU A 77 6.08 -3.20 18.13
N ASN A 78 6.92 -3.78 17.28
CA ASN A 78 8.38 -3.61 17.34
C ASN A 78 8.85 -2.24 16.80
N GLY A 79 7.95 -1.28 16.57
CA GLY A 79 8.27 0.04 16.03
C GLY A 79 8.56 0.03 14.53
N GLU A 80 8.26 -1.08 13.85
CA GLU A 80 8.24 -1.11 12.39
C GLU A 80 6.92 -0.49 11.94
N GLU A 81 6.95 0.79 11.57
CA GLU A 81 5.84 1.42 10.87
C GLU A 81 5.55 0.62 9.60
N ILE A 82 4.41 -0.08 9.57
CA ILE A 82 3.96 -0.81 8.40
C ILE A 82 3.35 0.19 7.42
N GLU A 83 4.22 0.83 6.67
CA GLU A 83 3.82 1.88 5.73
C GLU A 83 3.00 1.34 4.54
N ASN A 84 3.20 0.08 4.17
CA ASN A 84 2.59 -0.51 2.98
C ASN A 84 2.33 -2.03 3.16
N PRO A 85 1.34 -2.60 2.44
CA PRO A 85 0.99 -4.02 2.57
C PRO A 85 2.03 -4.99 2.02
N LEU A 86 3.02 -4.53 1.23
CA LEU A 86 4.02 -5.43 0.66
C LEU A 86 4.96 -6.00 1.72
N THR A 87 5.12 -5.32 2.86
CA THR A 87 5.92 -5.81 4.00
C THR A 87 5.31 -7.04 4.65
N LEU A 88 4.01 -7.32 4.43
CA LEU A 88 3.31 -8.51 4.93
C LEU A 88 3.58 -9.76 4.07
N LEU A 89 4.22 -9.60 2.91
CA LEU A 89 4.48 -10.68 1.96
C LEU A 89 5.83 -11.36 2.26
N ASN A 90 5.79 -12.62 2.67
CA ASN A 90 6.99 -13.44 2.80
C ASN A 90 7.51 -13.95 1.44
N ASP A 91 6.60 -14.21 0.50
CA ASP A 91 6.90 -14.73 -0.83
C ASP A 91 6.07 -13.99 -1.89
N PRO A 92 6.69 -13.21 -2.80
CA PRO A 92 5.98 -12.56 -3.90
C PRO A 92 5.23 -13.52 -4.82
N SER A 93 5.58 -14.82 -4.84
CA SER A 93 4.90 -15.82 -5.66
C SER A 93 3.46 -16.10 -5.21
N SER A 94 3.11 -15.78 -3.97
CA SER A 94 1.74 -15.92 -3.44
C SER A 94 0.82 -14.76 -3.81
N VAL A 95 1.31 -13.76 -4.55
CA VAL A 95 0.52 -12.60 -4.97
C VAL A 95 -0.21 -12.90 -6.27
N GLU A 96 -1.52 -12.64 -6.27
CA GLU A 96 -2.37 -12.72 -7.45
C GLU A 96 -2.59 -11.30 -8.05
N PRO A 97 -1.91 -10.94 -9.16
CA PRO A 97 -2.04 -9.60 -9.72
C PRO A 97 -3.41 -9.39 -10.40
N LEU A 98 -4.20 -8.49 -9.84
CA LEU A 98 -5.50 -8.08 -10.39
C LEU A 98 -5.36 -7.00 -11.48
N GLY A 99 -6.48 -6.60 -12.08
CA GLY A 99 -6.49 -5.52 -13.07
C GLY A 99 -5.82 -5.88 -14.39
N ASN A 100 -6.00 -7.12 -14.86
CA ASN A 100 -5.33 -7.64 -16.07
C ASN A 100 -3.81 -7.50 -15.96
N TYR A 101 -3.24 -8.07 -14.89
CA TYR A 101 -1.80 -8.04 -14.62
C TYR A 101 -1.24 -6.62 -14.45
N GLY A 102 -1.96 -5.77 -13.72
CA GLY A 102 -1.58 -4.36 -13.48
C GLY A 102 -1.83 -3.38 -14.64
N LYS A 103 -2.40 -3.84 -15.76
CA LYS A 103 -2.62 -3.00 -16.96
C LYS A 103 -3.88 -2.13 -16.88
N LYS A 104 -4.79 -2.39 -15.94
CA LYS A 104 -6.02 -1.64 -15.72
C LYS A 104 -6.03 -1.08 -14.30
N VAL A 105 -6.24 0.23 -14.19
CA VAL A 105 -6.51 0.90 -12.91
C VAL A 105 -7.93 0.56 -12.48
N LEU A 106 -8.09 -0.01 -11.29
CA LEU A 106 -9.38 -0.41 -10.73
C LEU A 106 -9.83 0.48 -9.56
N LEU A 107 -8.90 1.21 -8.93
CA LEU A 107 -9.15 2.03 -7.77
C LEU A 107 -8.31 3.31 -7.83
N TRP A 108 -8.84 4.39 -7.25
CA TRP A 108 -8.16 5.67 -7.11
C TRP A 108 -8.05 6.03 -5.63
N TRP A 109 -6.84 6.38 -5.20
CA TRP A 109 -6.62 7.00 -3.90
C TRP A 109 -6.90 8.50 -4.03
N LEU A 110 -7.98 8.96 -3.42
CA LEU A 110 -8.42 10.35 -3.47
C LEU A 110 -8.42 10.94 -2.07
N CYS A 111 -7.74 12.06 -1.88
CA CYS A 111 -7.88 12.88 -0.68
C CYS A 111 -8.95 13.95 -0.93
N VAL A 112 -9.85 14.10 0.03
CA VAL A 112 -10.83 15.20 0.03
C VAL A 112 -10.22 16.37 0.79
N GLU A 113 -10.30 17.57 0.23
CA GLU A 113 -9.87 18.78 0.92
C GLU A 113 -10.77 19.05 2.13
N ALA A 114 -10.16 19.35 3.28
CA ALA A 114 -10.89 19.73 4.47
C ALA A 114 -11.66 21.03 4.21
N ARG A 115 -12.93 21.09 4.61
CA ARG A 115 -13.68 22.35 4.56
C ARG A 115 -13.04 23.38 5.50
N ALA A 116 -13.09 24.64 5.13
CA ALA A 116 -12.57 25.74 5.95
C ALA A 116 -13.24 25.86 7.33
N ASP A 117 -14.47 25.34 7.47
CA ASP A 117 -15.24 25.29 8.72
C ASP A 117 -15.18 23.93 9.43
N SER A 118 -14.35 23.00 8.95
CA SER A 118 -14.16 21.69 9.58
C SER A 118 -13.57 21.86 10.98
N LYS A 119 -14.25 21.30 11.99
CA LYS A 119 -13.82 21.26 13.38
C LYS A 119 -13.94 19.83 13.87
N PHE A 120 -13.00 19.39 14.71
CA PHE A 120 -13.20 18.15 15.47
C PHE A 120 -14.47 18.28 16.33
N PRO A 121 -15.28 17.21 16.46
CA PRO A 121 -16.42 17.22 17.36
C PRO A 121 -15.95 17.44 18.81
N GLU A 122 -16.77 18.12 19.61
CA GLU A 122 -16.55 18.23 21.05
C GLU A 122 -16.73 16.83 21.69
N GLY A 123 -15.77 16.43 22.52
CA GLY A 123 -15.75 15.15 23.23
C GLY A 123 -16.46 15.17 24.57
#